data_AF-A0A7S3N7H6-F1
#
_entry.id   AF-A0A7S3N7H6-F1
#
_cell.length_a   1.000
_cell.length_b   1.000
_cell.length_c   1.000
_cell.angle_alpha   90.00
_cell.angle_beta   90.00
_cell.angle_gamma   90.00
#
_symmetry.space_group_name_H-M   'P 1'
#
loop_
_entity.id
_entity.type
_entity.pdbx_description
1 polymer ?
#
loop_
_entity_poly.entity_id
_entity_poly.type
_entity_poly.pdbx_seq_one_letter_code
_entity_poly.pdbx_strand_id
1 'polypeptide(L)'
;DNNTAFTRSNSQAQRPFWSYPKKEHVARRTFFKTEYHNTLGNYGHNPRNILNHKSEKMENDVNDLTMGTTKATCHIPGYGGFLVKTDLNDKAIDHSKSNTSRQIMKNKVNLNENFNVKLPGYSGYKPM
;
A
#
# COMPACT_ATOMS: atom_id res chain seq x y z
N ASP A 1 37.13 -72.35 18.81
CA ASP A 1 37.35 -71.48 17.62
C ASP A 1 36.34 -70.34 17.59
N ASN A 2 36.65 -69.21 18.24
CA ASN A 2 35.78 -68.03 18.27
C ASN A 2 36.56 -66.81 17.76
N ASN A 3 36.42 -66.49 16.47
CA ASN A 3 36.93 -65.26 15.87
C ASN A 3 35.78 -64.29 15.61
N THR A 4 35.39 -63.51 16.62
CA THR A 4 34.53 -62.33 16.44
C THR A 4 35.42 -61.11 16.20
N ALA A 5 35.70 -60.82 14.94
CA ALA A 5 36.39 -59.61 14.54
C ALA A 5 35.47 -58.39 14.79
N PHE A 6 35.76 -57.63 15.85
CA PHE A 6 35.15 -56.32 16.07
C PHE A 6 35.65 -55.35 15.00
N THR A 7 34.86 -55.10 13.97
CA THR A 7 35.08 -53.99 13.03
C THR A 7 34.89 -52.69 13.80
N ARG A 8 35.99 -52.05 14.23
CA ARG A 8 35.95 -50.68 14.77
C ARG A 8 35.42 -49.79 13.66
N SER A 9 34.23 -49.22 13.83
CA SER A 9 33.76 -48.15 12.94
C SER A 9 34.78 -47.02 13.05
N ASN A 10 35.47 -46.70 11.95
CA ASN A 10 36.31 -45.52 11.88
C ASN A 10 35.44 -44.30 12.20
N SER A 11 35.48 -43.85 13.45
CA SER A 11 34.85 -42.60 13.86
C SER A 11 35.68 -41.48 13.26
N GLN A 12 35.41 -41.17 11.99
CA GLN A 12 35.98 -39.99 11.36
C GLN A 12 35.62 -38.79 12.24
N ALA A 13 36.62 -38.00 12.59
CA ALA A 13 36.43 -36.80 13.38
C ALA A 13 35.46 -35.88 12.64
N GLN A 14 34.21 -35.81 13.12
CA GLN A 14 33.25 -34.87 12.60
C GLN A 14 33.59 -33.48 13.11
N ARG A 15 33.37 -32.49 12.26
CA ARG A 15 33.61 -31.10 12.62
C ARG A 15 32.69 -30.73 13.80
N PRO A 16 33.22 -30.03 14.82
CA PRO A 16 32.44 -29.69 15.99
C PRO A 16 31.30 -28.73 15.61
N PHE A 17 30.16 -28.84 16.31
CA PHE A 17 28.93 -28.12 15.97
C PHE A 17 29.12 -26.59 15.80
N TRP A 18 30.02 -25.99 16.58
CA TRP A 18 30.34 -24.56 16.52
C TRP A 18 31.17 -24.14 15.31
N SER A 19 31.70 -25.08 14.53
CA SER A 19 32.47 -24.81 13.30
C SER A 19 31.60 -24.71 12.06
N TYR A 20 30.30 -25.06 12.16
CA TYR A 20 29.35 -24.82 11.08
C TYR A 20 28.94 -23.35 11.07
N PRO A 21 28.79 -22.73 9.88
CA PRO A 21 28.23 -21.39 9.80
C PRO A 21 26.83 -21.37 10.41
N LYS A 22 26.51 -20.30 11.16
CA LYS A 22 25.16 -20.11 11.69
C LYS A 22 24.18 -20.08 10.52
N LYS A 23 23.08 -20.83 10.62
CA LYS A 23 21.98 -20.74 9.64
C LYS A 23 21.46 -19.31 9.60
N GLU A 24 21.24 -18.80 8.40
CA GLU A 24 20.68 -17.46 8.21
C GLU A 24 19.29 -17.39 8.85
N HIS A 25 19.09 -16.43 9.74
CA HIS A 25 17.80 -16.16 10.34
C HIS A 25 17.02 -15.26 9.39
N VAL A 26 16.00 -15.80 8.72
CA VAL A 26 15.05 -15.01 7.93
C VAL A 26 13.80 -14.76 8.77
N ALA A 27 13.24 -13.55 8.66
CA ALA A 27 11.98 -13.22 9.30
C ALA A 27 10.86 -14.17 8.81
N ARG A 28 10.25 -14.92 9.73
CA ARG A 28 9.08 -15.75 9.43
C ARG A 28 7.87 -14.84 9.24
N ARG A 29 7.19 -14.92 8.09
CA ARG A 29 5.89 -14.27 7.90
C ARG A 29 4.81 -15.11 8.57
N THR A 30 4.04 -14.47 9.46
CA THR A 30 2.86 -15.06 10.10
C THR A 30 1.71 -14.07 9.96
N PHE A 31 1.04 -14.09 8.81
CA PHE A 31 -0.15 -13.25 8.61
C PHE A 31 -1.13 -13.97 7.69
N PHE A 32 -2.03 -14.73 8.30
CA PHE A 32 -3.19 -15.29 7.62
C PHE A 32 -4.40 -15.03 8.51
N LYS A 33 -5.33 -14.23 8.00
CA LYS A 33 -6.68 -14.09 8.55
C LYS A 33 -7.63 -14.80 7.60
N THR A 34 -8.64 -15.45 8.14
CA THR A 34 -9.71 -16.01 7.32
C THR A 34 -10.65 -14.89 6.88
N GLU A 35 -11.34 -15.07 5.76
CA GLU A 35 -12.38 -14.14 5.32
C GLU A 35 -13.47 -13.93 6.38
N TYR A 36 -13.79 -15.00 7.13
CA TYR A 36 -14.70 -14.93 8.26
C TYR A 36 -14.24 -13.93 9.32
N HIS A 37 -12.95 -13.96 9.66
CA HIS A 37 -12.37 -13.05 10.65
C HIS A 37 -12.39 -11.59 10.15
N ASN A 38 -12.14 -11.35 8.86
CA ASN A 38 -12.21 -10.00 8.30
C ASN A 38 -13.64 -9.43 8.28
N THR A 39 -14.64 -10.26 7.98
CA THR A 39 -16.03 -9.81 7.77
C THR A 39 -16.87 -9.77 9.05
N LEU A 40 -16.74 -10.77 9.92
CA LEU A 40 -17.56 -10.94 11.13
C LEU A 40 -16.80 -10.63 12.41
N GLY A 41 -15.47 -10.50 12.31
CA GLY A 41 -14.60 -10.21 13.43
C GLY A 41 -14.05 -11.46 14.12
N ASN A 42 -13.20 -11.20 15.10
CA ASN A 42 -12.53 -12.24 15.88
C ASN A 42 -13.48 -12.94 16.85
N TYR A 43 -13.06 -14.08 17.40
CA TYR A 43 -13.78 -14.69 18.50
C TYR A 43 -13.93 -13.71 19.67
N GLY A 44 -15.17 -13.51 20.15
CA GLY A 44 -15.47 -12.52 21.19
C GLY A 44 -15.61 -11.06 20.70
N HIS A 45 -15.56 -10.81 19.38
CA HIS A 45 -15.79 -9.48 18.83
C HIS A 45 -17.27 -9.07 18.92
N ASN A 46 -17.53 -7.84 19.37
CA ASN A 46 -18.89 -7.30 19.42
C ASN A 46 -19.21 -6.59 18.09
N PRO A 47 -20.17 -7.07 17.29
CA PRO A 47 -20.48 -6.49 15.98
C PRO A 47 -21.04 -5.07 16.07
N ARG A 48 -21.58 -4.66 17.22
CA ARG A 48 -22.11 -3.29 17.41
C ARG A 48 -21.00 -2.24 17.41
N ASN A 49 -19.76 -2.63 17.67
CA ASN A 49 -18.63 -1.72 17.68
C ASN A 49 -18.13 -1.37 16.26
N ILE A 50 -18.58 -2.09 15.23
CA ILE A 50 -18.19 -1.85 13.83
C ILE A 50 -18.77 -0.52 13.33
N LEU A 51 -20.01 -0.20 13.73
CA LEU A 51 -20.68 1.04 13.37
C LEU A 51 -20.52 2.03 14.52
N ASN A 52 -19.89 3.18 14.26
CA ASN A 52 -19.79 4.22 15.26
C ASN A 52 -21.11 5.02 15.30
N HIS A 53 -21.58 5.42 16.49
CA HIS A 53 -22.84 6.15 16.63
C HIS A 53 -22.77 7.63 16.19
N LYS A 54 -21.57 8.14 15.91
CA LYS A 54 -21.30 9.55 15.63
C LYS A 54 -21.01 9.83 14.14
N SER A 55 -20.92 8.80 13.30
CA SER A 55 -20.51 8.92 11.91
C SER A 55 -21.70 9.36 11.07
N GLU A 56 -21.49 10.43 10.30
CA GLU A 56 -22.48 10.95 9.36
C GLU A 56 -22.63 10.08 8.11
N LYS A 57 -21.63 9.23 7.83
CA LYS A 57 -21.61 8.34 6.65
C LYS A 57 -21.14 6.94 7.02
N MET A 58 -21.61 5.96 6.25
CA MET A 58 -21.06 4.62 6.26
C MET A 58 -19.73 4.64 5.51
N GLU A 59 -18.63 4.35 6.20
CA GLU A 59 -17.32 4.16 5.56
C GLU A 59 -17.33 2.84 4.77
N ASN A 60 -16.69 2.83 3.61
CA ASN A 60 -16.51 1.61 2.83
C ASN A 60 -15.35 0.79 3.42
N ASP A 61 -15.54 -0.53 3.48
CA ASP A 61 -14.48 -1.44 3.86
C ASP A 61 -13.41 -1.52 2.75
N VAL A 62 -12.15 -1.28 3.14
CA VAL A 62 -10.99 -1.30 2.25
C VAL A 62 -10.34 -2.67 2.41
N ASN A 63 -10.55 -3.53 1.42
CA ASN A 63 -9.97 -4.87 1.37
C ASN A 63 -9.21 -5.07 0.06
N ASP A 64 -8.50 -6.20 -0.06
CA ASP A 64 -7.64 -6.48 -1.21
C ASP A 64 -8.39 -6.49 -2.56
N LEU A 65 -9.68 -6.80 -2.53
CA LEU A 65 -10.58 -6.88 -3.68
C LEU A 65 -11.16 -5.51 -4.07
N THR A 66 -11.39 -4.62 -3.10
CA THR A 66 -11.90 -3.26 -3.35
C THR A 66 -10.77 -2.28 -3.64
N MET A 67 -9.55 -2.58 -3.21
CA MET A 67 -8.35 -1.82 -3.52
C MET A 67 -8.14 -1.68 -5.03
N GLY A 68 -7.98 -0.44 -5.50
CA GLY A 68 -7.85 -0.11 -6.93
C GLY A 68 -9.18 0.21 -7.62
N THR A 69 -10.29 0.18 -6.90
CA THR A 69 -11.60 0.64 -7.39
C THR A 69 -12.01 1.98 -6.77
N THR A 70 -13.03 2.61 -7.34
CA THR A 70 -13.61 3.84 -6.80
C THR A 70 -14.31 3.63 -5.45
N LYS A 71 -14.51 2.39 -4.97
CA LYS A 71 -15.09 2.14 -3.64
C LYS A 71 -14.16 2.56 -2.49
N ALA A 72 -12.85 2.46 -2.69
CA ALA A 72 -11.84 2.79 -1.68
C ALA A 72 -11.36 4.25 -1.75
N THR A 73 -11.85 5.04 -2.71
CA THR A 73 -11.42 6.43 -2.94
C THR A 73 -12.64 7.34 -3.06
N CYS A 74 -12.45 8.66 -2.95
CA CYS A 74 -13.55 9.63 -3.06
C CYS A 74 -13.86 10.01 -4.53
N HIS A 75 -13.49 9.17 -5.49
CA HIS A 75 -13.79 9.39 -6.90
C HIS A 75 -15.26 9.07 -7.22
N ILE A 76 -15.79 9.71 -8.25
CA ILE A 76 -17.14 9.40 -8.74
C ILE A 76 -17.24 7.94 -9.25
N PRO A 77 -18.38 7.26 -9.05
CA PRO A 77 -18.63 5.98 -9.70
C PRO A 77 -18.48 6.12 -11.23
N GLY A 78 -17.81 5.15 -11.86
CA GLY A 78 -17.51 5.19 -13.30
C GLY A 78 -16.28 6.02 -13.69
N TYR A 79 -15.51 6.55 -12.72
CA TYR A 79 -14.21 7.15 -13.01
C TYR A 79 -13.28 6.14 -13.72
N GLY A 80 -12.87 6.48 -14.94
CA GLY A 80 -12.03 5.63 -15.79
C GLY A 80 -10.53 5.94 -15.73
N GLY A 81 -10.08 6.81 -14.80
CA GLY A 81 -8.67 7.11 -14.63
C GLY A 81 -7.94 6.08 -13.76
N PHE A 82 -6.61 6.20 -13.70
CA PHE A 82 -5.77 5.28 -12.93
C PHE A 82 -5.89 5.53 -11.42
N LEU A 83 -6.16 4.47 -10.66
CA LEU A 83 -6.18 4.48 -9.19
C LEU A 83 -4.96 3.74 -8.67
N VAL A 84 -4.11 4.44 -7.93
CA VAL A 84 -2.89 3.87 -7.36
C VAL A 84 -3.24 2.88 -6.26
N LYS A 85 -2.75 1.65 -6.39
CA LYS A 85 -2.80 0.59 -5.37
C LYS A 85 -1.36 0.24 -4.95
N THR A 86 -0.76 1.05 -4.08
CA THR A 86 0.55 0.77 -3.50
C THR A 86 0.59 1.25 -2.04
N ASP A 87 1.34 0.53 -1.20
CA ASP A 87 1.53 0.90 0.22
C ASP A 87 2.86 1.63 0.46
N LEU A 88 3.64 1.83 -0.59
CA LEU A 88 5.04 2.29 -0.52
C LEU A 88 5.19 3.80 -0.73
N ASN A 89 4.22 4.45 -1.39
CA ASN A 89 4.33 5.85 -1.79
C ASN A 89 3.16 6.67 -1.27
N ASP A 90 3.37 7.31 -0.12
CA ASP A 90 2.36 8.11 0.57
C ASP A 90 1.77 9.22 -0.30
N LYS A 91 2.58 9.88 -1.13
CA LYS A 91 2.11 10.95 -2.02
C LYS A 91 1.16 10.43 -3.09
N ALA A 92 1.47 9.26 -3.63
CA ALA A 92 0.61 8.64 -4.64
C ALA A 92 -0.72 8.17 -4.04
N ILE A 93 -0.70 7.69 -2.79
CA ILE A 93 -1.89 7.32 -2.02
C ILE A 93 -2.75 8.55 -1.72
N ASP A 94 -2.13 9.66 -1.29
CA ASP A 94 -2.89 10.88 -0.97
C ASP A 94 -3.58 11.45 -2.21
N HIS A 95 -2.86 11.49 -3.34
CA HIS A 95 -3.46 11.90 -4.62
C HIS A 95 -4.56 10.94 -5.10
N SER A 96 -4.47 9.63 -4.83
CA SER A 96 -5.49 8.67 -5.25
C SER A 96 -6.76 8.72 -4.41
N LYS A 97 -6.72 9.25 -3.18
CA LYS A 97 -7.92 9.41 -2.35
C LYS A 97 -8.89 10.46 -2.87
N SER A 98 -8.41 11.47 -3.60
CA SER A 98 -9.22 12.56 -4.15
C SER A 98 -10.10 13.26 -3.10
N ASN A 99 -9.55 13.52 -1.91
CA ASN A 99 -10.27 14.18 -0.81
C ASN A 99 -10.70 15.61 -1.15
N THR A 100 -9.99 16.28 -2.06
CA THR A 100 -10.29 17.63 -2.52
C THR A 100 -10.65 17.63 -3.99
N SER A 101 -11.57 18.52 -4.37
CA SER A 101 -11.90 18.72 -5.78
C SER A 101 -10.74 19.34 -6.54
N ARG A 102 -10.58 18.93 -7.80
CA ARG A 102 -9.52 19.45 -8.67
C ARG A 102 -9.70 20.96 -8.86
N GLN A 103 -8.67 21.72 -8.48
CA GLN A 103 -8.64 23.17 -8.62
C GLN A 103 -8.28 23.58 -10.06
N ILE A 104 -9.19 23.39 -11.01
CA ILE A 104 -8.94 23.69 -12.43
C ILE A 104 -8.72 25.20 -12.65
N MET A 105 -9.43 26.05 -11.92
CA MET A 105 -9.35 27.51 -12.10
C MET A 105 -8.15 28.16 -11.44
N LYS A 106 -7.59 27.58 -10.37
CA LYS A 106 -6.36 28.12 -9.75
C LYS A 106 -5.10 27.82 -10.56
N ASN A 107 -5.07 26.67 -11.25
CA ASN A 107 -3.88 26.21 -11.97
C ASN A 107 -3.88 26.58 -13.46
N LYS A 108 -5.01 27.03 -14.00
CA LYS A 108 -5.07 27.60 -15.35
C LYS A 108 -4.87 29.09 -15.27
N VAL A 109 -3.80 29.58 -15.88
CA VAL A 109 -3.65 31.01 -16.17
C VAL A 109 -4.83 31.43 -17.03
N ASN A 110 -5.57 32.46 -16.60
CA ASN A 110 -6.66 33.01 -17.40
C ASN A 110 -6.05 33.74 -18.62
N LEU A 111 -5.99 33.07 -19.76
CA LEU A 111 -5.43 33.62 -21.00
C LEU A 111 -6.14 34.89 -21.48
N ASN A 112 -7.41 35.07 -21.11
CA ASN A 112 -8.15 36.28 -21.49
C ASN A 112 -7.76 37.48 -20.62
N GLU A 113 -7.48 37.26 -19.33
CA GLU A 113 -6.95 38.30 -18.42
C GLU A 113 -5.47 38.58 -18.68
N ASN A 114 -4.71 37.56 -19.08
CA ASN A 114 -3.32 37.68 -19.53
C ASN A 114 -3.17 37.87 -21.04
N PHE A 115 -4.22 38.32 -21.73
CA PHE A 115 -4.09 38.67 -23.13
C PHE A 115 -3.10 39.81 -23.25
N ASN A 116 -2.07 39.60 -24.08
CA ASN A 116 -0.99 40.54 -24.23
C ASN A 116 -1.48 41.74 -25.05
N VAL A 117 -2.18 42.67 -24.40
CA VAL A 117 -2.53 43.96 -24.98
C VAL A 117 -1.22 44.74 -25.14
N LYS A 118 -0.56 44.52 -26.28
CA LYS A 118 0.51 45.38 -26.76
C LYS A 118 -0.15 46.51 -27.52
N LEU A 119 0.29 47.73 -27.26
CA LEU A 119 -0.02 48.84 -28.14
C LEU A 119 0.54 48.50 -29.53
N PRO A 120 -0.23 48.71 -30.62
CA PRO A 120 0.29 48.54 -31.97
C PRO A 120 1.63 49.29 -32.14
N GLY A 121 2.68 48.58 -32.53
CA GLY A 121 4.03 49.15 -32.70
C GLY A 121 4.97 49.02 -31.48
N TYR A 122 4.50 48.57 -30.31
CA TYR A 122 5.37 48.36 -29.15
C TYR A 122 6.10 47.00 -29.21
N SER A 123 7.42 47.04 -29.40
CA SER A 123 8.28 45.84 -29.46
C SER A 123 8.98 45.48 -28.13
N GLY A 124 8.76 46.27 -27.07
CA GLY A 124 9.42 46.08 -25.77
C GLY A 124 8.99 44.83 -25.01
N TYR A 125 9.81 44.44 -24.03
CA TYR A 125 9.50 43.34 -23.10
C TYR A 125 8.45 43.78 -22.09
N LYS A 126 7.35 43.03 -22.00
CA LYS A 126 6.33 43.18 -20.97
C LYS A 126 6.51 42.03 -19.97
N PRO A 127 6.87 42.29 -18.70
CA PRO A 127 6.90 41.25 -17.69
C PRO A 127 5.48 40.70 -17.47
N MET A 128 5.39 39.37 -17.33
CA MET A 128 4.17 38.68 -16.91
C MET A 128 4.04 38.69 -15.39
#